data_AF-A0A8S9FBN5-F1
#
_entry.id   AF-A0A8S9FBN5-F1
#
_cell.length_a   1.000
_cell.length_b   1.000
_cell.length_c   1.000
_cell.angle_alpha   90.00
_cell.angle_beta   90.00
_cell.angle_gamma   90.00
#
_symmetry.space_group_name_H-M   'P 1'
#
loop_
_entity.id
_entity.type
_entity.pdbx_description
1 polymer ?
#
loop_
_entity_poly.entity_id
_entity_poly.type
_entity_poly.pdbx_seq_one_letter_code
_entity_poly.pdbx_strand_id
1 'polypeptide(L)'
;MLKERLVSEWPKDKKIVPKAASDIKLINAGKILENGKTVAQCKAPFDDLPKSVITMHVVVQLSPTKARPEKKIEDEESPQRSLCSCSIM
;
A
#
# COMPACT_ATOMS: atom_id res chain seq x y z
N MET A 1 -10.73 6.07 -9.07
CA MET A 1 -11.42 6.85 -8.02
C MET A 1 -11.23 6.31 -6.61
N LEU A 2 -11.23 4.97 -6.36
CA LEU A 2 -11.05 4.45 -4.99
C LEU A 2 -9.68 4.77 -4.39
N LYS A 3 -8.59 4.52 -5.14
CA LYS A 3 -7.23 4.85 -4.67
C LYS A 3 -7.03 6.34 -4.44
N GLU A 4 -7.62 7.19 -5.28
CA GLU A 4 -7.59 8.66 -5.09
C GLU A 4 -8.25 9.08 -3.78
N ARG A 5 -9.40 8.47 -3.43
CA ARG A 5 -10.05 8.75 -2.14
C ARG A 5 -9.18 8.33 -0.97
N LEU A 6 -8.52 7.17 -1.05
CA LEU A 6 -7.58 6.72 -0.01
C LEU A 6 -6.41 7.70 0.17
N VAL A 7 -5.88 8.28 -0.92
CA VAL A 7 -4.85 9.33 -0.82
C VAL A 7 -5.40 10.57 -0.13
N SER A 8 -6.61 11.03 -0.51
CA SER A 8 -7.22 12.25 0.04
C SER A 8 -7.64 12.12 1.50
N GLU A 9 -8.16 10.97 1.90
CA GLU A 9 -8.68 10.69 3.25
C GLU A 9 -7.62 10.02 4.12
N TRP A 10 -6.35 10.01 3.69
CA TRP A 10 -5.30 9.32 4.41
C TRP A 10 -5.14 9.89 5.83
N PRO A 11 -5.05 9.03 6.86
CA PRO A 11 -4.86 9.46 8.23
C PRO A 11 -3.57 10.30 8.39
N LYS A 12 -3.73 11.49 8.97
CA LYS A 12 -2.64 12.48 9.13
C LYS A 12 -1.60 12.07 10.17
N ASP A 13 -1.90 11.10 11.02
CA ASP A 13 -1.04 10.58 12.08
C ASP A 13 -0.04 9.51 11.60
N LYS A 14 -0.07 9.11 10.31
CA LYS A 14 0.81 8.06 9.79
C LYS A 14 2.13 8.60 9.26
N LYS A 15 3.23 7.92 9.61
CA LYS A 15 4.60 8.22 9.13
C LYS A 15 4.77 7.95 7.62
N ILE A 16 4.01 7.02 7.06
CA ILE A 16 4.03 6.66 5.64
C ILE A 16 2.75 7.20 5.02
N VAL A 17 2.90 8.15 4.10
CA VAL A 17 1.79 8.82 3.41
C VAL A 17 1.95 8.57 1.91
N PRO A 18 0.94 7.99 1.23
CA PRO A 18 0.98 7.82 -0.22
C PRO A 18 0.94 9.20 -0.89
N LYS A 19 1.79 9.42 -1.90
CA LYS A 19 1.81 10.69 -2.65
C LYS A 19 0.87 10.65 -3.85
N ALA A 20 0.71 9.48 -4.44
CA ALA A 20 -0.16 9.25 -5.58
C ALA A 20 -0.90 7.91 -5.46
N ALA A 21 -1.98 7.75 -6.23
CA ALA A 21 -2.70 6.48 -6.32
C ALA A 21 -1.85 5.29 -6.78
N SER A 22 -0.74 5.55 -7.49
CA SER A 22 0.25 4.54 -7.88
C SER A 22 0.99 3.93 -6.70
N ASP A 23 1.14 4.67 -5.61
CA ASP A 23 1.81 4.19 -4.39
C ASP A 23 0.90 3.24 -3.59
N ILE A 24 -0.37 3.12 -3.96
CA ILE A 24 -1.36 2.30 -3.25
C ILE A 24 -1.60 0.99 -4.00
N LYS A 25 -1.43 -0.12 -3.28
CA LYS A 25 -1.92 -1.44 -3.66
C LYS A 25 -3.11 -1.82 -2.78
N LEU A 26 -4.22 -2.12 -3.43
CA LEU A 26 -5.42 -2.63 -2.79
C LEU A 26 -5.44 -4.15 -2.89
N ILE A 27 -5.76 -4.83 -1.79
CA ILE A 27 -5.82 -6.29 -1.75
C ILE A 27 -7.18 -6.70 -1.21
N ASN A 28 -7.91 -7.51 -1.97
CA ASN A 28 -9.15 -8.16 -1.53
C ASN A 28 -9.03 -9.67 -1.70
N ALA A 29 -9.41 -10.44 -0.68
CA ALA A 29 -9.39 -11.91 -0.71
C ALA A 29 -8.07 -12.51 -1.28
N GLY A 30 -6.93 -11.94 -0.89
CA GLY A 30 -5.61 -12.39 -1.34
C GLY A 30 -5.20 -11.96 -2.76
N LYS A 31 -6.02 -11.18 -3.48
CA LYS A 31 -5.72 -10.68 -4.83
C LYS A 31 -5.45 -9.18 -4.81
N ILE A 32 -4.41 -8.75 -5.52
CA ILE A 32 -4.13 -7.33 -5.76
C ILE A 32 -5.13 -6.80 -6.79
N LEU A 33 -5.76 -5.68 -6.49
CA LEU A 33 -6.65 -4.97 -7.40
C LEU A 33 -5.84 -4.10 -8.37
N GLU A 34 -5.96 -4.43 -9.66
CA GLU A 34 -5.39 -3.67 -10.77
C GLU A 34 -6.10 -2.34 -10.98
N ASN A 35 -5.35 -1.34 -11.45
CA ASN A 35 -5.91 -0.04 -11.82
C ASN A 35 -6.81 -0.20 -13.04
N GLY A 36 -8.08 0.20 -12.93
CA GLY A 36 -9.09 0.10 -13.99
C GLY A 36 -10.18 -0.93 -13.72
N LYS A 37 -10.00 -1.82 -12.73
CA LYS A 37 -11.06 -2.72 -12.27
C LYS A 37 -11.94 -2.04 -11.23
N THR A 38 -13.24 -2.34 -11.25
CA THR A 38 -14.19 -1.85 -10.25
C THR A 38 -14.23 -2.80 -9.06
N VAL A 39 -14.62 -2.31 -7.88
CA VAL A 39 -14.78 -3.16 -6.67
C VAL A 39 -15.73 -4.34 -6.92
N ALA A 40 -16.77 -4.13 -7.74
CA ALA A 40 -17.72 -5.17 -8.12
C ALA A 40 -17.08 -6.34 -8.87
N GLN A 41 -16.00 -6.09 -9.62
CA GLN A 41 -15.25 -7.14 -10.34
C GLN A 41 -14.27 -7.89 -9.43
N CYS A 42 -14.07 -7.41 -8.20
CA CYS A 42 -13.14 -7.99 -7.23
C CYS A 42 -13.87 -8.76 -6.13
N LYS A 43 -15.11 -9.19 -6.42
CA LYS A 43 -16.02 -9.88 -5.50
C LYS A 43 -15.37 -11.18 -5.00
N ALA A 44 -15.26 -11.30 -3.69
CA ALA A 44 -14.88 -12.55 -3.06
C ALA A 44 -16.05 -13.55 -3.14
N PRO A 45 -15.80 -14.87 -3.02
CA PRO A 45 -16.85 -15.89 -3.04
C PRO A 45 -17.98 -15.69 -2.02
N PHE A 46 -17.76 -14.87 -0.99
CA PHE A 46 -18.69 -14.60 0.11
C PHE A 46 -19.16 -13.12 0.19
N ASP A 47 -18.86 -12.29 -0.81
CA ASP A 47 -19.17 -10.84 -0.81
C ASP A 47 -20.62 -10.50 -1.21
N ASP A 48 -21.53 -11.47 -1.32
CA ASP A 48 -22.89 -11.27 -1.84
C ASP A 48 -24.00 -11.31 -0.78
N LEU A 49 -23.74 -10.72 0.39
CA LEU A 49 -24.75 -10.59 1.44
C LEU A 49 -25.29 -9.14 1.44
N PRO A 50 -26.62 -8.93 1.44
CA PRO A 50 -27.18 -7.59 1.51
C PRO A 50 -26.70 -6.90 2.80
N LYS A 51 -26.08 -5.72 2.67
CA LYS A 51 -25.41 -4.93 3.73
C LYS A 51 -24.02 -5.41 4.17
N SER A 52 -23.37 -6.34 3.48
CA SER A 52 -21.98 -6.69 3.83
C SER A 52 -21.00 -5.57 3.49
N VAL A 53 -20.19 -5.18 4.47
CA VAL A 53 -19.06 -4.27 4.26
C VAL A 53 -17.88 -5.10 3.72
N ILE A 54 -17.32 -4.67 2.59
CA ILE A 54 -16.11 -5.28 2.04
C ILE A 54 -14.90 -4.63 2.73
N THR A 55 -14.13 -5.45 3.46
CA THR A 55 -12.88 -5.00 4.07
C THR A 55 -11.70 -5.34 3.17
N MET A 56 -10.94 -4.33 2.76
CA MET A 56 -9.75 -4.51 1.91
C MET A 56 -8.48 -4.12 2.67
N HIS A 57 -7.36 -4.75 2.33
CA HIS A 57 -6.05 -4.34 2.82
C HIS A 57 -5.47 -3.27 1.89
N VAL A 58 -4.94 -2.20 2.48
CA VAL A 58 -4.27 -1.12 1.77
C VAL A 58 -2.79 -1.17 2.10
N VAL A 59 -1.96 -1.37 1.06
CA VAL A 59 -0.51 -1.36 1.18
C VAL A 59 0.03 -0.11 0.49
N VAL A 60 0.79 0.69 1.22
CA VAL A 60 1.50 1.85 0.66
C VAL A 60 2.91 1.41 0.29
N GLN A 61 3.17 1.29 -1.01
CA GLN A 61 4.48 1.02 -1.56
C GLN A 61 4.98 2.28 -2.26
N LEU A 62 5.73 3.10 -1.50
CA LEU A 62 6.44 4.23 -2.08
C LEU A 62 7.52 3.69 -3.01
N SER A 63 7.48 4.08 -4.29
CA SER A 63 8.58 3.80 -5.20
C SER A 63 9.83 4.55 -4.71
N PRO A 64 11.01 3.91 -4.68
CA PRO A 64 12.25 4.58 -4.28
C PRO A 64 12.68 5.55 -5.38
N THR A 65 12.06 6.72 -5.44
CA THR A 65 12.63 7.87 -6.15
C THR A 65 13.78 8.40 -5.30
N LYS A 66 14.95 8.55 -5.91
CA LYS A 66 16.22 8.96 -5.28
C LYS A 66 16.09 10.07 -4.23
N ALA A 67 16.96 9.97 -3.22
CA ALA A 67 17.37 10.96 -2.22
C ALA A 67 16.41 11.24 -1.05
N ARG A 68 16.74 10.69 0.12
CA ARG A 68 16.68 11.46 1.38
C ARG A 68 17.94 12.33 1.44
N PRO A 69 17.88 13.63 1.77
CA PRO A 69 19.07 14.37 2.16
C PRO A 69 19.55 13.80 3.50
N GLU A 70 20.81 13.44 3.52
CA GLU A 70 21.56 12.94 4.66
C GLU A 70 21.50 13.94 5.81
N LYS A 71 21.03 13.50 6.98
CA LYS A 71 21.59 14.03 8.23
C LYS A 71 22.81 13.17 8.51
N LYS A 72 23.99 13.73 8.21
CA LYS A 72 25.32 13.22 8.58
C LYS A 72 25.28 12.68 10.02
N ILE A 73 25.53 11.38 10.15
CA ILE A 73 26.29 10.84 11.26
C ILE A 73 27.30 9.91 10.58
N GLU A 74 28.57 10.33 10.66
CA GLU A 74 29.73 9.55 10.24
C GLU A 74 29.82 8.31 11.13
N ASP A 75 29.71 7.11 10.56
CA ASP A 75 30.62 5.99 10.84
C ASP A 75 30.33 4.79 9.91
N GLU A 76 31.40 4.39 9.23
CA GLU A 76 31.81 3.03 8.83
C GLU A 76 30.80 1.96 8.34
N GLU A 77 31.08 1.53 7.11
CA GLU A 77 30.99 0.17 6.54
C GLU A 77 29.63 -0.57 6.37
N SER A 78 29.42 -1.01 5.12
CA SER A 78 28.46 -2.01 4.58
C SER A 78 27.09 -1.50 4.07
N PRO A 79 26.70 -1.83 2.81
CA PRO A 79 25.41 -1.44 2.25
C PRO A 79 24.31 -2.38 2.78
N GLN A 80 23.72 -2.05 3.93
CA GLN A 80 22.50 -2.69 4.41
C GLN A 80 21.32 -2.35 3.48
N ARG A 81 21.14 -3.17 2.44
CA ARG A 81 19.88 -3.28 1.72
C ARG A 81 18.82 -3.78 2.70
N SER A 82 17.90 -2.92 3.12
CA SER A 82 16.74 -3.31 3.92
C SER A 82 15.74 -4.11 3.07
N LEU A 83 16.10 -5.35 2.74
CA LEU A 83 15.19 -6.35 2.24
C LEU A 83 14.29 -6.75 3.41
N CYS A 84 13.06 -6.25 3.45
CA CYS A 84 12.03 -6.81 4.29
C CYS A 84 11.70 -8.21 3.75
N SER A 85 12.37 -9.23 4.28
CA SER A 85 12.10 -10.63 4.01
C SER A 85 10.92 -11.09 4.87
N CYS A 86 9.73 -11.17 4.29
CA CYS A 86 8.63 -11.89 4.90
C CYS A 86 8.65 -13.33 4.38
N SER A 87 8.92 -14.29 5.27
CA SER A 87 8.73 -15.71 5.00
C SER A 87 7.43 -16.17 5.64
N ILE A 88 6.66 -17.00 4.93
CA ILE A 88 5.53 -17.72 5.51
C ILE A 88 6.10 -18.95 6.22
N MET A 89 5.85 -19.08 7.52
CA MET A 89 6.14 -20.29 8.31
C MET A 89 4.97 -21.26 8.21
#